data_AF-A0A7D4C6S0-F1
#
_entry.id   AF-A0A7D4C6S0-F1
#
_cell.length_a   1.000
_cell.length_b   1.000
_cell.length_c   1.000
_cell.angle_alpha   90.00
_cell.angle_beta   90.00
_cell.angle_gamma   90.00
#
_symmetry.space_group_name_H-M   'P 1'
#
loop_
_entity.id
_entity.type
_entity.pdbx_description
1 polymer ?
#
loop_
_entity_poly.entity_id
_entity_poly.type
_entity_poly.pdbx_seq_one_letter_code
_entity_poly.pdbx_strand_id
1 'polypeptide(L)'
;MSTVIYVAGVGVAAIGWILDSLATVLPVVSGWGDVLLSFVTWPFDLPVWQSVVIATVLFVTALNIVESGTSTTGDGSDTPDADGIPNVEELPGVGEHKADTLRDAGYKDAEDILTATKAELTEVDGIGTALAARLTTTVTERYGDRKGDSPKTHGTTSSPSEDSNDETTAHESTGTAHTDREKTRLVAGLELTCDRIETLVETDEVSEANERIPATRAAVSQTRDALTTLSSDRDLRLRVNDVEDRLDAVPTEAEAQYHELVTDGDEHVTAAQEAVETGEIEAGLEACENAHAVYRSARQIGETANEQWFTEEKAALDGRITSVEALTDRLEYEREVQQAEATIDTLTQRVSSLKETSELQEAEDVIQSIVDDGNNALDRLPDDITAPELERRVAHLREQVTEFEAVAEHLAAQSASTPSHTPTEPGSETASSTSEETRDTVDSPATATDDREDKKSTTSERSSDAVRDTEGPRSVVRTAAGIEETPQHTAPVVLRIREQLTEDGRRHVFRAETSDGESVQLDVWNRHLSEFNWEPGAWYAFEKVRGQQWTVNGESGVTVSTTPDVTVTQRDSAPDADVTAG
;
A
#
# COMPACT_ATOMS: atom_id res chain seq x y z
N MET A 1 -68.41 -15.83 -15.20
CA MET A 1 -67.70 -14.95 -14.24
C MET A 1 -66.96 -15.73 -13.14
N SER A 2 -67.33 -16.96 -12.78
CA SER A 2 -66.49 -17.78 -11.88
C SER A 2 -65.28 -18.47 -12.57
N THR A 3 -65.27 -18.59 -13.89
CA THR A 3 -64.14 -19.19 -14.64
C THR A 3 -62.97 -18.21 -14.89
N VAL A 4 -63.22 -16.89 -14.87
CA VAL A 4 -62.17 -15.86 -15.04
C VAL A 4 -61.41 -15.62 -13.73
N ILE A 5 -62.08 -15.79 -12.59
CA ILE A 5 -61.45 -15.68 -11.26
C ILE A 5 -60.53 -16.88 -10.99
N TYR A 6 -60.83 -18.06 -11.55
CA TYR A 6 -59.94 -19.23 -11.40
C TYR A 6 -58.67 -19.11 -12.25
N VAL A 7 -58.75 -18.52 -13.45
CA VAL A 7 -57.56 -18.29 -14.31
C VAL A 7 -56.65 -17.20 -13.72
N ALA A 8 -57.22 -16.17 -13.08
CA ALA A 8 -56.44 -15.15 -12.38
C ALA A 8 -55.76 -15.70 -11.11
N GLY A 9 -56.41 -16.62 -10.37
CA GLY A 9 -55.82 -17.27 -9.20
C GLY A 9 -54.65 -18.20 -9.53
N VAL A 10 -54.72 -18.92 -10.65
CA VAL A 10 -53.61 -19.79 -11.09
C VAL A 10 -52.43 -18.98 -11.65
N GLY A 11 -52.68 -17.81 -12.26
CA GLY A 11 -51.63 -16.93 -12.78
C GLY A 11 -50.76 -16.27 -11.69
N VAL A 12 -51.35 -15.90 -10.55
CA VAL A 12 -50.60 -15.31 -9.43
C VAL A 12 -49.73 -16.35 -8.73
N ALA A 13 -50.19 -17.60 -8.64
CA ALA A 13 -49.38 -18.69 -8.10
C ALA A 13 -48.20 -19.07 -9.03
N ALA A 14 -48.39 -19.00 -10.36
CA ALA A 14 -47.32 -19.27 -11.33
C ALA A 14 -46.24 -18.18 -11.32
N ILE A 15 -46.60 -16.90 -11.16
CA ILE A 15 -45.64 -15.79 -11.03
C ILE A 15 -44.88 -15.88 -9.71
N GLY A 16 -45.55 -16.28 -8.62
CA GLY A 16 -44.89 -16.55 -7.34
C GLY A 16 -43.84 -17.65 -7.44
N TRP A 17 -44.15 -18.76 -8.13
CA TRP A 17 -43.21 -19.87 -8.34
C TRP A 17 -42.01 -19.51 -9.23
N ILE A 18 -42.20 -18.66 -10.23
CA ILE A 18 -41.11 -18.19 -11.10
C ILE A 18 -40.19 -17.23 -10.35
N LEU A 19 -40.73 -16.36 -9.51
CA LEU A 19 -39.94 -15.45 -8.67
C LEU A 19 -39.19 -16.19 -7.55
N ASP A 20 -39.79 -17.23 -6.98
CA ASP A 20 -39.13 -18.14 -6.02
C ASP A 20 -37.96 -18.92 -6.68
N SER A 21 -38.07 -19.23 -7.97
CA SER A 21 -37.02 -19.91 -8.75
C SER A 21 -35.93 -18.98 -9.26
N LEU A 22 -36.22 -17.69 -9.51
CA LEU A 22 -35.21 -16.72 -9.94
C LEU A 22 -34.36 -16.19 -8.77
N ALA A 23 -34.92 -16.17 -7.55
CA ALA A 23 -34.18 -15.81 -6.35
C ALA A 23 -33.07 -16.83 -5.99
N THR A 24 -33.13 -18.06 -6.50
CA THR A 24 -32.12 -19.11 -6.23
C THR A 24 -30.94 -19.11 -7.21
N VAL A 25 -31.00 -18.34 -8.30
CA VAL A 25 -30.02 -18.43 -9.41
C VAL A 25 -29.14 -17.17 -9.56
N LEU A 26 -29.49 -16.03 -8.94
CA LEU A 26 -28.71 -14.78 -9.03
C LEU A 26 -28.53 -14.11 -7.65
N PRO A 27 -27.40 -14.32 -6.94
CA PRO A 27 -27.24 -13.92 -5.53
C PRO A 27 -26.44 -12.61 -5.32
N VAL A 28 -26.70 -11.52 -6.05
CA VAL A 28 -25.88 -10.28 -5.91
C VAL A 28 -26.69 -8.99 -6.05
N VAL A 29 -27.77 -8.79 -5.27
CA VAL A 29 -28.36 -7.45 -5.02
C VAL A 29 -29.12 -7.44 -3.68
N SER A 30 -28.55 -6.83 -2.63
CA SER A 30 -29.31 -6.44 -1.42
C SER A 30 -28.85 -5.07 -0.94
N GLY A 31 -29.70 -4.04 -1.10
CA GLY A 31 -29.47 -2.73 -0.48
C GLY A 31 -30.15 -1.55 -1.17
N TRP A 32 -30.40 -1.63 -2.49
CA TRP A 32 -30.98 -0.52 -3.26
C TRP A 32 -32.52 -0.40 -3.20
N GLY A 33 -33.19 -1.33 -2.49
CA GLY A 33 -34.65 -1.41 -2.47
C GLY A 33 -35.36 -0.22 -1.80
N ASP A 34 -34.80 0.29 -0.69
CA ASP A 34 -35.47 1.31 0.13
C ASP A 34 -35.25 2.74 -0.38
N VAL A 35 -34.14 2.98 -1.08
CA VAL A 35 -33.82 4.30 -1.66
C VAL A 35 -34.66 4.58 -2.91
N LEU A 36 -34.95 3.56 -3.72
CA LEU A 36 -35.79 3.73 -4.90
C LEU A 36 -37.29 3.85 -4.56
N LEU A 37 -37.73 3.26 -3.44
CA LEU A 37 -39.12 3.37 -2.98
C LEU A 37 -39.46 4.76 -2.42
N SER A 38 -38.48 5.46 -1.85
CA SER A 38 -38.68 6.79 -1.27
C SER A 38 -38.77 7.90 -2.33
N PHE A 39 -38.10 7.76 -3.49
CA PHE A 39 -38.18 8.77 -4.56
C PHE A 39 -39.47 8.72 -5.39
N VAL A 40 -40.18 7.57 -5.42
CA VAL A 40 -41.33 7.37 -6.31
C VAL A 40 -42.67 7.72 -5.66
N THR A 41 -42.73 7.88 -4.34
CA THR A 41 -44.01 7.95 -3.60
C THR A 41 -44.46 9.35 -3.14
N TRP A 42 -43.76 10.44 -3.50
CA TRP A 42 -44.13 11.79 -3.07
C TRP A 42 -44.08 12.76 -4.27
N PRO A 43 -45.20 13.11 -4.95
CA PRO A 43 -46.43 13.65 -4.36
C PRO A 43 -47.78 13.23 -5.03
N PHE A 44 -47.84 12.13 -5.79
CA PHE A 44 -49.09 11.73 -6.48
C PHE A 44 -49.72 10.51 -5.81
N ASP A 45 -50.87 10.74 -5.15
CA ASP A 45 -51.69 9.79 -4.41
C ASP A 45 -52.31 8.72 -5.36
N LEU A 46 -51.44 7.88 -5.96
CA LEU A 46 -51.81 6.82 -6.89
C LEU A 46 -51.63 5.44 -6.23
N PRO A 47 -52.57 4.49 -6.41
CA PRO A 47 -52.42 3.12 -5.93
C PRO A 47 -51.15 2.46 -6.47
N VAL A 48 -50.39 1.77 -5.61
CA VAL A 48 -49.08 1.15 -5.89
C VAL A 48 -49.00 0.39 -7.22
N TRP A 49 -50.06 -0.36 -7.58
CA TRP A 49 -50.09 -1.12 -8.83
C TRP A 49 -50.09 -0.23 -10.08
N GLN A 50 -50.66 0.98 -10.01
CA GLN A 50 -50.61 1.94 -11.12
C GLN A 50 -49.22 2.54 -11.28
N SER A 51 -48.47 2.76 -10.19
CA SER A 51 -47.08 3.23 -10.24
C SER A 51 -46.18 2.20 -10.92
N VAL A 52 -46.39 0.91 -10.67
CA VAL A 52 -45.66 -0.18 -11.35
C VAL A 52 -45.99 -0.21 -12.84
N VAL A 53 -47.27 -0.06 -13.23
CA VAL A 53 -47.66 0.00 -14.65
C VAL A 53 -47.05 1.23 -15.34
N ILE A 54 -47.09 2.40 -14.70
CA ILE A 54 -46.51 3.64 -15.25
C ILE A 54 -45.00 3.52 -15.37
N ALA A 55 -44.29 3.01 -14.35
CA ALA A 55 -42.85 2.79 -14.39
C ALA A 55 -42.46 1.80 -15.49
N THR A 56 -43.24 0.74 -15.69
CA THR A 56 -43.00 -0.26 -16.74
C THR A 56 -43.24 0.34 -18.12
N VAL A 57 -44.31 1.12 -18.30
CA VAL A 57 -44.58 1.82 -19.56
C VAL A 57 -43.51 2.87 -19.84
N LEU A 58 -43.06 3.63 -18.85
CA LEU A 58 -41.98 4.61 -19.00
C LEU A 58 -40.65 3.95 -19.33
N PHE A 59 -40.31 2.81 -18.70
CA PHE A 59 -39.11 2.05 -19.00
C PHE A 59 -39.12 1.49 -20.43
N VAL A 60 -40.24 0.93 -20.86
CA VAL A 60 -40.41 0.43 -22.24
C VAL A 60 -40.44 1.58 -23.26
N THR A 61 -40.98 2.75 -22.91
CA THR A 61 -40.97 3.93 -23.78
C THR A 61 -39.57 4.54 -23.88
N ALA A 62 -38.80 4.58 -22.77
CA ALA A 62 -37.42 5.05 -22.74
C ALA A 62 -36.49 4.16 -23.58
N LEU A 63 -36.68 2.84 -23.53
CA LEU A 63 -35.92 1.90 -24.38
C LEU A 63 -36.23 2.09 -25.88
N ASN A 64 -37.46 2.45 -26.24
CA ASN A 64 -37.81 2.75 -27.65
C ASN A 64 -37.32 4.14 -28.13
N ILE A 65 -37.00 5.06 -27.22
CA ILE A 65 -36.46 6.40 -27.57
C ILE A 65 -34.95 6.35 -27.82
N VAL A 66 -34.21 5.43 -27.18
CA VAL A 66 -32.76 5.28 -27.38
C VAL A 66 -32.41 4.64 -28.74
N GLU A 67 -33.34 3.94 -29.37
CA GLU A 67 -33.05 3.15 -30.57
C GLU A 67 -33.77 3.65 -31.85
N SER A 68 -34.37 4.86 -31.82
CA SER A 68 -35.10 5.40 -32.98
C SER A 68 -34.96 6.92 -33.18
N GLY A 69 -33.95 7.33 -33.96
CA GLY A 69 -33.81 8.67 -34.58
C GLY A 69 -33.08 9.70 -33.70
N THR A 70 -32.18 10.57 -34.19
CA THR A 70 -32.24 11.35 -35.44
C THR A 70 -30.83 11.83 -35.84
N SER A 71 -30.30 11.40 -36.98
CA SER A 71 -30.05 12.22 -38.18
C SER A 71 -30.51 13.70 -38.16
N THR A 72 -29.61 14.58 -38.62
CA THR A 72 -29.82 15.90 -39.29
C THR A 72 -29.29 17.13 -38.54
N THR A 73 -28.10 17.55 -38.96
CA THR A 73 -27.73 18.88 -39.48
C THR A 73 -28.20 20.17 -38.77
N GLY A 74 -27.20 20.93 -38.31
CA GLY A 74 -27.24 22.36 -37.97
C GLY A 74 -25.99 22.70 -37.14
N ASP A 75 -24.81 22.79 -37.74
CA ASP A 75 -24.24 24.06 -38.23
C ASP A 75 -23.96 25.07 -37.09
N GLY A 76 -22.81 24.86 -36.47
CA GLY A 76 -22.07 25.80 -35.62
C GLY A 76 -20.60 25.60 -35.97
N SER A 77 -20.22 26.21 -37.08
CA SER A 77 -18.90 26.22 -37.71
C SER A 77 -17.80 26.70 -36.76
N ASP A 78 -16.87 25.81 -36.42
CA ASP A 78 -15.43 26.09 -36.36
C ASP A 78 -14.73 24.91 -37.05
N THR A 79 -14.87 24.90 -38.37
CA THR A 79 -14.00 24.11 -39.25
C THR A 79 -12.58 24.64 -39.03
N PRO A 80 -11.59 23.82 -38.63
CA PRO A 80 -10.21 24.23 -38.81
C PRO A 80 -10.04 24.36 -40.31
N ASP A 81 -9.81 25.58 -40.78
CA ASP A 81 -9.48 25.86 -42.17
C ASP A 81 -8.43 24.83 -42.61
N ALA A 82 -8.84 23.93 -43.49
CA ALA A 82 -8.00 22.98 -44.17
C ALA A 82 -7.15 23.76 -45.17
N ASP A 83 -6.19 24.51 -44.62
CA ASP A 83 -5.05 25.22 -45.23
C ASP A 83 -4.38 26.18 -44.21
N GLY A 84 -4.95 26.36 -43.01
CA GLY A 84 -4.37 27.16 -41.92
C GLY A 84 -3.18 26.46 -41.25
N ILE A 85 -2.09 27.21 -41.05
CA ILE A 85 -0.95 26.80 -40.25
C ILE A 85 -1.40 26.91 -38.78
N PRO A 86 -1.30 25.85 -37.95
CA PRO A 86 -1.79 25.91 -36.58
C PRO A 86 -0.99 26.91 -35.75
N ASN A 87 -1.66 27.57 -34.82
CA ASN A 87 -1.01 28.46 -33.85
C ASN A 87 -0.17 27.65 -32.86
N VAL A 88 0.80 28.32 -32.20
CA VAL A 88 1.69 27.66 -31.23
C VAL A 88 0.97 26.98 -30.05
N GLU A 89 -0.24 27.42 -29.70
CA GLU A 89 -1.06 26.83 -28.63
C GLU A 89 -1.76 25.52 -29.02
N GLU A 90 -1.89 25.25 -30.31
CA GLU A 90 -2.46 24.00 -30.83
C GLU A 90 -1.38 22.91 -30.99
N LEU A 91 -0.11 23.23 -30.71
CA LEU A 91 0.99 22.27 -30.79
C LEU A 91 1.03 21.35 -29.56
N PRO A 92 1.19 20.03 -29.75
CA PRO A 92 1.14 19.09 -28.63
C PRO A 92 2.29 19.32 -27.65
N GLY A 93 1.94 19.45 -26.36
CA GLY A 93 2.90 19.70 -25.27
C GLY A 93 3.20 21.18 -25.01
N VAL A 94 2.56 22.10 -25.74
CA VAL A 94 2.57 23.54 -25.45
C VAL A 94 1.29 23.89 -24.68
N GLY A 95 1.40 24.07 -23.37
CA GLY A 95 0.32 24.67 -22.58
C GLY A 95 0.26 26.18 -22.77
N GLU A 96 -0.84 26.81 -22.34
CA GLU A 96 -1.11 28.25 -22.48
C GLU A 96 0.09 29.14 -22.07
N HIS A 97 0.70 28.87 -20.92
CA HIS A 97 1.88 29.62 -20.44
C HIS A 97 3.09 29.49 -21.37
N LYS A 98 3.32 28.33 -21.98
CA LYS A 98 4.44 28.13 -22.92
C LYS A 98 4.14 28.76 -24.27
N ALA A 99 2.88 28.76 -24.68
CA ALA A 99 2.42 29.44 -25.90
C ALA A 99 2.61 30.95 -25.79
N ASP A 100 2.32 31.53 -24.61
CA ASP A 100 2.60 32.95 -24.34
C ASP A 100 4.10 33.26 -24.44
N THR A 101 4.98 32.45 -23.83
CA THR A 101 6.42 32.69 -23.92
C THR A 101 6.97 32.56 -25.34
N LEU A 102 6.44 31.62 -26.12
CA LEU A 102 6.80 31.46 -27.54
C LEU A 102 6.32 32.66 -28.38
N ARG A 103 5.12 33.19 -28.12
CA ARG A 103 4.61 34.40 -28.77
C ARG A 103 5.44 35.63 -28.43
N ASP A 104 5.83 35.78 -27.16
CA ASP A 104 6.69 36.87 -26.70
C ASP A 104 8.09 36.81 -27.33
N ALA A 105 8.60 35.60 -27.60
CA ALA A 105 9.83 35.37 -28.35
C ALA A 105 9.67 35.56 -29.87
N GLY A 106 8.45 35.77 -30.36
CA GLY A 106 8.16 36.07 -31.76
C GLY A 106 7.68 34.89 -32.61
N TYR A 107 7.47 33.71 -32.02
CA TYR A 107 6.95 32.52 -32.70
C TYR A 107 5.43 32.45 -32.54
N LYS A 108 4.68 32.65 -33.63
CA LYS A 108 3.22 32.73 -33.60
C LYS A 108 2.55 31.45 -34.07
N ASP A 109 3.18 30.77 -35.02
CA ASP A 109 2.62 29.59 -35.67
C ASP A 109 3.68 28.50 -35.91
N ALA A 110 3.22 27.35 -36.41
CA ALA A 110 4.07 26.22 -36.74
C ALA A 110 5.12 26.53 -37.83
N GLU A 111 4.92 27.49 -38.72
CA GLU A 111 5.91 27.83 -39.75
C GLU A 111 7.09 28.58 -39.13
N ASP A 112 6.85 29.47 -38.19
CA ASP A 112 7.91 30.14 -37.42
C ASP A 112 8.80 29.09 -36.72
N ILE A 113 8.20 28.06 -36.11
CA ILE A 113 8.91 26.95 -35.46
C ILE A 113 9.72 26.10 -36.46
N LEU A 114 9.26 25.92 -37.70
CA LEU A 114 10.02 25.21 -38.77
C LEU A 114 11.24 25.99 -39.26
N THR A 115 11.23 27.31 -39.12
CA THR A 115 12.37 28.16 -39.51
C THR A 115 13.37 28.34 -38.38
N ALA A 116 12.91 28.19 -37.14
CA ALA A 116 13.73 28.21 -35.94
C ALA A 116 14.67 27.01 -35.87
N THR A 117 15.89 27.24 -35.44
CA THR A 117 16.81 26.17 -35.04
C THR A 117 16.49 25.70 -33.62
N LYS A 118 16.83 24.44 -33.32
CA LYS A 118 16.67 23.90 -31.96
C LYS A 118 17.37 24.77 -30.90
N ALA A 119 18.50 25.40 -31.24
CA ALA A 119 19.23 26.27 -30.33
C ALA A 119 18.44 27.55 -30.01
N GLU A 120 17.85 28.19 -31.01
CA GLU A 120 17.02 29.39 -30.81
C GLU A 120 15.78 29.09 -29.96
N LEU A 121 15.15 27.93 -30.16
CA LEU A 121 14.01 27.50 -29.33
C LEU A 121 14.40 27.22 -27.88
N THR A 122 15.62 26.75 -27.61
CA THR A 122 16.10 26.52 -26.24
C THR A 122 16.52 27.79 -25.50
N GLU A 123 16.72 28.90 -26.21
CA GLU A 123 17.00 30.20 -25.59
C GLU A 123 15.71 30.88 -25.07
N VAL A 124 14.53 30.39 -25.47
CA VAL A 124 13.24 30.85 -24.99
C VAL A 124 13.00 30.36 -23.56
N ASP A 125 12.69 31.28 -22.65
CA ASP A 125 12.47 30.97 -21.23
C ASP A 125 11.36 29.93 -21.06
N GLY A 126 11.58 28.92 -20.22
CA GLY A 126 10.65 27.80 -20.03
C GLY A 126 10.58 26.75 -21.16
N ILE A 127 11.37 26.89 -22.24
CA ILE A 127 11.48 25.87 -23.30
C ILE A 127 12.79 25.10 -23.16
N GLY A 128 12.74 23.93 -22.53
CA GLY A 128 13.89 23.05 -22.37
C GLY A 128 14.29 22.29 -23.65
N THR A 129 15.52 21.77 -23.70
CA THR A 129 16.09 21.01 -24.83
C THR A 129 15.24 19.84 -25.31
N ALA A 130 14.56 19.15 -24.38
CA ALA A 130 13.66 18.04 -24.70
C ALA A 130 12.40 18.52 -25.43
N LEU A 131 11.79 19.61 -24.97
CA LEU A 131 10.59 20.18 -25.59
C LEU A 131 10.92 20.79 -26.95
N ALA A 132 12.03 21.53 -27.06
CA ALA A 132 12.48 22.09 -28.34
C ALA A 132 12.73 21.00 -29.39
N ALA A 133 13.31 19.86 -29.00
CA ALA A 133 13.49 18.70 -29.88
C ALA A 133 12.14 18.14 -30.34
N ARG A 134 11.21 17.93 -29.41
CA ARG A 134 9.88 17.40 -29.70
C ARG A 134 9.08 18.31 -30.63
N LEU A 135 9.04 19.61 -30.36
CA LEU A 135 8.35 20.60 -31.20
C LEU A 135 8.91 20.61 -32.63
N THR A 136 10.24 20.66 -32.78
CA THR A 136 10.88 20.64 -34.10
C THR A 136 10.53 19.37 -34.87
N THR A 137 10.60 18.20 -34.23
CA THR A 137 10.26 16.91 -34.86
C THR A 137 8.80 16.85 -35.25
N THR A 138 7.88 17.13 -34.33
CA THR A 138 6.43 17.05 -34.58
C THR A 138 6.00 18.00 -35.69
N VAL A 139 6.52 19.22 -35.70
CA VAL A 139 6.17 20.20 -36.73
C VAL A 139 6.80 19.83 -38.08
N THR A 140 8.04 19.35 -38.10
CA THR A 140 8.71 18.88 -39.34
C THR A 140 7.98 17.70 -39.96
N GLU A 141 7.56 16.73 -39.14
CA GLU A 141 6.83 15.55 -39.60
C GLU A 141 5.46 15.90 -40.19
N ARG A 142 4.75 16.85 -39.58
CA ARG A 142 3.38 17.20 -40.00
C ARG A 142 3.33 18.25 -41.11
N TYR A 143 4.29 19.18 -41.17
CA TYR A 143 4.23 20.36 -42.05
C TYR A 143 5.47 20.54 -42.95
N GLY A 144 6.52 19.71 -42.82
CA GLY A 144 7.77 19.84 -43.57
C GLY A 144 7.62 19.72 -45.10
N ASP A 145 6.63 18.97 -45.58
CA ASP A 145 6.39 18.74 -47.01
C ASP A 145 5.79 19.96 -47.76
N ARG A 146 5.26 20.96 -47.04
CA ARG A 146 4.69 22.17 -47.68
C ARG A 146 5.74 23.17 -48.15
N LYS A 147 7.01 23.02 -47.74
CA LYS A 147 8.11 23.95 -48.06
C LYS A 147 8.58 23.90 -49.53
N GLY A 148 7.89 23.12 -50.38
CA GLY A 148 8.30 22.80 -51.75
C GLY A 148 7.84 23.73 -52.88
N ASP A 149 6.86 24.63 -52.68
CA ASP A 149 6.29 25.43 -53.79
C ASP A 149 6.80 26.89 -53.84
N SER A 150 8.12 27.05 -53.83
CA SER A 150 8.78 28.28 -54.28
C SER A 150 9.42 28.06 -55.66
N PRO A 151 9.13 28.88 -56.69
CA PRO A 151 9.55 28.60 -58.05
C PRO A 151 11.04 28.91 -58.22
N LYS A 152 11.88 27.88 -58.21
CA LYS A 152 13.27 27.94 -58.71
C LYS A 152 13.55 26.82 -59.70
N THR A 153 13.30 27.16 -60.97
CA THR A 153 14.20 26.94 -62.12
C THR A 153 14.96 25.61 -62.23
N HIS A 154 14.43 24.76 -63.11
CA HIS A 154 15.09 23.89 -64.10
C HIS A 154 16.34 23.07 -63.72
N GLY A 155 16.20 21.75 -63.81
CA GLY A 155 17.33 20.84 -64.04
C GLY A 155 17.02 19.34 -63.96
N THR A 156 16.12 18.85 -64.81
CA THR A 156 16.27 17.62 -65.62
C THR A 156 17.28 16.55 -65.15
N THR A 157 16.83 15.32 -64.94
CA THR A 157 17.26 14.12 -65.72
C THR A 157 16.48 12.86 -65.30
N SER A 158 15.59 12.46 -66.22
CA SER A 158 15.28 11.12 -66.72
C SER A 158 15.24 9.88 -65.81
N SER A 159 14.02 9.35 -65.71
CA SER A 159 13.69 7.92 -65.67
C SER A 159 14.15 7.19 -66.94
N PRO A 160 14.29 5.85 -66.92
CA PRO A 160 13.46 5.08 -67.84
C PRO A 160 12.85 3.80 -67.25
N SER A 161 11.79 3.41 -67.93
CA SER A 161 10.78 2.39 -67.68
C SER A 161 11.12 0.98 -68.20
N GLU A 162 10.44 -0.01 -67.57
CA GLU A 162 9.72 -1.16 -68.16
C GLU A 162 10.45 -2.41 -68.73
N ASP A 163 10.15 -3.55 -68.07
CA ASP A 163 9.45 -4.74 -68.60
C ASP A 163 10.23 -5.97 -69.12
N SER A 164 9.97 -7.14 -68.51
CA SER A 164 9.90 -8.47 -69.16
C SER A 164 9.58 -9.60 -68.15
N ASN A 165 8.49 -10.33 -68.40
CA ASN A 165 8.05 -11.63 -67.87
C ASN A 165 9.14 -12.72 -67.76
N ASP A 166 9.00 -13.65 -66.80
CA ASP A 166 8.78 -15.10 -67.07
C ASP A 166 8.35 -15.87 -65.81
N GLU A 167 7.39 -16.77 -65.98
CA GLU A 167 6.76 -17.64 -64.98
C GLU A 167 7.40 -19.03 -65.10
N THR A 168 7.80 -19.70 -63.99
CA THR A 168 7.73 -21.18 -63.78
C THR A 168 8.72 -21.71 -62.71
N THR A 169 8.13 -22.24 -61.63
CA THR A 169 8.58 -23.31 -60.72
C THR A 169 9.91 -23.21 -59.97
N ALA A 170 9.82 -23.03 -58.64
CA ALA A 170 10.20 -24.00 -57.60
C ALA A 170 10.24 -23.27 -56.26
N HIS A 171 9.44 -23.72 -55.29
CA HIS A 171 9.56 -23.28 -53.89
C HIS A 171 10.85 -23.85 -53.29
N GLU A 172 11.97 -23.21 -53.57
CA GLU A 172 13.21 -23.36 -52.82
C GLU A 172 13.31 -22.14 -51.89
N SER A 173 13.35 -22.40 -50.59
CA SER A 173 13.48 -21.40 -49.54
C SER A 173 14.79 -20.64 -49.73
N THR A 174 14.74 -19.53 -50.46
CA THR A 174 15.86 -18.61 -50.66
C THR A 174 16.12 -17.89 -49.34
N GLY A 175 17.04 -18.44 -48.56
CA GLY A 175 17.67 -17.74 -47.45
C GLY A 175 18.41 -16.52 -47.99
N THR A 176 17.69 -15.41 -48.14
CA THR A 176 18.27 -14.11 -48.47
C THR A 176 19.12 -13.70 -47.27
N ALA A 177 20.44 -13.77 -47.45
CA ALA A 177 21.37 -13.34 -46.41
C ALA A 177 21.20 -11.83 -46.18
N HIS A 178 20.79 -11.45 -44.97
CA HIS A 178 20.69 -10.04 -44.59
C HIS A 178 22.04 -9.35 -44.67
N THR A 179 22.06 -8.15 -45.22
CA THR A 179 23.28 -7.33 -45.26
C THR A 179 23.61 -6.80 -43.86
N ASP A 180 24.88 -6.53 -43.56
CA ASP A 180 25.30 -5.99 -42.25
C ASP A 180 24.56 -4.69 -41.89
N ARG A 181 24.20 -3.88 -42.91
CA ARG A 181 23.41 -2.66 -42.75
C ARG A 181 21.98 -2.96 -42.33
N GLU A 182 21.36 -3.98 -42.92
CA GLU A 182 20.02 -4.43 -42.54
C GLU A 182 20.02 -4.99 -41.12
N LYS A 183 21.00 -5.84 -40.77
CA LYS A 183 21.15 -6.36 -39.41
C LYS A 183 21.25 -5.25 -38.37
N THR A 184 22.11 -4.25 -38.62
CA THR A 184 22.26 -3.10 -37.72
C THR A 184 20.95 -2.31 -37.60
N ARG A 185 20.20 -2.15 -38.70
CA ARG A 185 18.90 -1.46 -38.69
C ARG A 185 17.84 -2.24 -37.92
N LEU A 186 17.83 -3.57 -38.02
CA LEU A 186 16.91 -4.43 -37.26
C LEU A 186 17.17 -4.30 -35.75
N VAL A 187 18.43 -4.41 -35.32
CA VAL A 187 18.80 -4.25 -33.90
C VAL A 187 18.45 -2.87 -33.37
N ALA A 188 18.76 -1.79 -34.11
CA ALA A 188 18.38 -0.44 -33.69
C ALA A 188 16.85 -0.23 -33.62
N GLY A 189 16.09 -0.90 -34.48
CA GLY A 189 14.62 -0.89 -34.42
C GLY A 189 14.08 -1.63 -33.20
N LEU A 190 14.72 -2.74 -32.80
CA LEU A 190 14.38 -3.47 -31.57
C LEU A 190 14.67 -2.63 -30.33
N GLU A 191 15.84 -2.01 -30.24
CA GLU A 191 16.21 -1.11 -29.14
C GLU A 191 15.19 0.02 -28.98
N LEU A 192 14.85 0.72 -30.07
CA LEU A 192 13.85 1.79 -30.04
C LEU A 192 12.46 1.30 -29.59
N THR A 193 12.09 0.06 -29.95
CA THR A 193 10.82 -0.53 -29.52
C THR A 193 10.86 -0.88 -28.03
N CYS A 194 11.99 -1.41 -27.55
CA CYS A 194 12.24 -1.68 -26.14
C CYS A 194 12.20 -0.39 -25.30
N ASP A 195 12.90 0.67 -25.72
CA ASP A 195 12.88 1.99 -25.09
C ASP A 195 11.44 2.54 -24.98
N ARG A 196 10.62 2.31 -26.01
CA ARG A 196 9.20 2.71 -26.01
C ARG A 196 8.37 1.88 -25.03
N ILE A 197 8.61 0.58 -24.91
CA ILE A 197 7.94 -0.28 -23.93
C ILE A 197 8.30 0.17 -22.51
N GLU A 198 9.58 0.46 -22.25
CA GLU A 198 10.02 1.00 -20.95
C GLU A 198 9.37 2.35 -20.66
N THR A 199 9.28 3.25 -21.64
CA THR A 199 8.57 4.52 -21.47
C THR A 199 7.10 4.30 -21.08
N LEU A 200 6.41 3.31 -21.68
CA LEU A 200 5.02 2.99 -21.33
C LEU A 200 4.92 2.49 -19.87
N VAL A 201 5.88 1.69 -19.41
CA VAL A 201 5.94 1.22 -18.01
C VAL A 201 6.18 2.40 -17.07
N GLU A 202 7.10 3.30 -17.41
CA GLU A 202 7.39 4.51 -16.64
C GLU A 202 6.18 5.46 -16.53
N THR A 203 5.31 5.48 -17.54
CA THR A 203 4.07 6.27 -17.56
C THR A 203 2.84 5.53 -17.06
N ASP A 204 3.02 4.38 -16.41
CA ASP A 204 1.96 3.55 -15.83
C ASP A 204 0.96 2.97 -16.86
N GLU A 205 1.40 2.86 -18.13
CA GLU A 205 0.64 2.23 -19.22
C GLU A 205 1.06 0.75 -19.40
N VAL A 206 1.14 0.02 -18.28
CA VAL A 206 1.69 -1.36 -18.22
C VAL A 206 0.86 -2.35 -19.06
N SER A 207 -0.44 -2.14 -19.22
CA SER A 207 -1.29 -2.98 -20.08
C SER A 207 -0.88 -2.84 -21.56
N GLU A 208 -0.68 -1.62 -22.06
CA GLU A 208 -0.20 -1.37 -23.43
C GLU A 208 1.23 -1.90 -23.63
N ALA A 209 2.09 -1.77 -22.62
CA ALA A 209 3.42 -2.36 -22.63
C ALA A 209 3.34 -3.90 -22.79
N ASN A 210 2.52 -4.57 -21.98
CA ASN A 210 2.34 -6.02 -22.01
C ASN A 210 1.73 -6.54 -23.32
N GLU A 211 0.83 -5.79 -23.96
CA GLU A 211 0.33 -6.13 -25.29
C GLU A 211 1.45 -6.16 -26.36
N ARG A 212 2.49 -5.34 -26.20
CA ARG A 212 3.59 -5.19 -27.16
C ARG A 212 4.76 -6.13 -26.93
N ILE A 213 4.95 -6.63 -25.71
CA ILE A 213 6.05 -7.53 -25.36
C ILE A 213 6.06 -8.81 -26.22
N PRO A 214 4.94 -9.54 -26.45
CA PRO A 214 4.95 -10.76 -27.27
C PRO A 214 5.43 -10.53 -28.70
N ALA A 215 4.98 -9.44 -29.32
CA ALA A 215 5.39 -9.07 -30.68
C ALA A 215 6.88 -8.70 -30.72
N THR A 216 7.36 -7.97 -29.71
CA THR A 216 8.77 -7.57 -29.60
C THR A 216 9.68 -8.77 -29.34
N ARG A 217 9.29 -9.69 -28.44
CA ARG A 217 10.00 -10.96 -28.21
C ARG A 217 10.07 -11.83 -29.48
N ALA A 218 9.00 -11.88 -30.26
CA ALA A 218 9.02 -12.57 -31.56
C ALA A 218 10.04 -11.93 -32.53
N ALA A 219 10.10 -10.60 -32.57
CA ALA A 219 11.06 -9.85 -33.40
C ALA A 219 12.52 -10.00 -32.92
N VAL A 220 12.74 -10.07 -31.59
CA VAL A 220 14.04 -10.39 -30.97
C VAL A 220 14.50 -11.77 -31.40
N SER A 221 13.64 -12.78 -31.29
CA SER A 221 13.93 -14.16 -31.71
C SER A 221 14.27 -14.26 -33.21
N GLN A 222 13.47 -13.61 -34.07
CA GLN A 222 13.74 -13.56 -35.51
C GLN A 222 15.08 -12.88 -35.83
N THR A 223 15.38 -11.77 -35.14
CA THR A 223 16.64 -11.04 -35.34
C THR A 223 17.83 -11.85 -34.84
N ARG A 224 17.69 -12.56 -33.71
CA ARG A 224 18.70 -13.48 -33.19
C ARG A 224 19.02 -14.58 -34.20
N ASP A 225 18.01 -15.22 -34.79
CA ASP A 225 18.19 -16.26 -35.80
C ASP A 225 18.94 -15.73 -37.03
N ALA A 226 18.62 -14.51 -37.48
CA ALA A 226 19.32 -13.84 -38.58
C ALA A 226 20.81 -13.54 -38.28
N LEU A 227 21.14 -13.28 -37.02
CA LEU A 227 22.51 -13.01 -36.56
C LEU A 227 23.37 -14.26 -36.36
N THR A 228 22.83 -15.48 -36.50
CA THR A 228 23.57 -16.73 -36.20
C THR A 228 24.69 -17.07 -37.21
N THR A 229 24.75 -16.40 -38.35
CA THR A 229 25.49 -16.88 -39.54
C THR A 229 26.95 -16.40 -39.65
N LEU A 230 27.36 -15.29 -39.03
CA LEU A 230 28.71 -14.72 -39.21
C LEU A 230 29.42 -14.35 -37.89
N SER A 231 30.76 -14.48 -37.87
CA SER A 231 31.60 -14.10 -36.73
C SER A 231 31.61 -12.58 -36.47
N SER A 232 31.26 -11.76 -37.46
CA SER A 232 31.14 -10.30 -37.33
C SER A 232 29.93 -9.87 -36.52
N ASP A 233 28.97 -10.76 -36.25
CA ASP A 233 27.69 -10.44 -35.61
C ASP A 233 27.77 -10.41 -34.07
N ARG A 234 28.95 -10.61 -33.47
CA ARG A 234 29.09 -10.74 -32.00
C ARG A 234 28.54 -9.52 -31.24
N ASP A 235 28.87 -8.31 -31.69
CA ASP A 235 28.43 -7.07 -31.04
C ASP A 235 26.91 -6.91 -31.12
N LEU A 236 26.33 -7.17 -32.30
CA LEU A 236 24.89 -7.14 -32.52
C LEU A 236 24.15 -8.18 -31.66
N ARG A 237 24.73 -9.36 -31.45
CA ARG A 237 24.14 -10.38 -30.55
C ARG A 237 24.13 -9.93 -29.09
N LEU A 238 25.18 -9.24 -28.63
CA LEU A 238 25.20 -8.69 -27.27
C LEU A 238 24.09 -7.65 -27.08
N ARG A 239 23.89 -6.78 -28.07
CA ARG A 239 22.79 -5.79 -28.06
C ARG A 239 21.41 -6.43 -28.10
N VAL A 240 21.22 -7.50 -28.88
CA VAL A 240 19.95 -8.25 -28.89
C VAL A 240 19.70 -8.95 -27.55
N ASN A 241 20.75 -9.47 -26.90
CA ASN A 241 20.62 -10.05 -25.56
C ASN A 241 20.29 -8.98 -24.52
N ASP A 242 20.91 -7.79 -24.59
CA ASP A 242 20.56 -6.65 -23.74
C ASP A 242 19.08 -6.26 -23.88
N VAL A 243 18.54 -6.22 -25.11
CA VAL A 243 17.11 -6.00 -25.33
C VAL A 243 16.25 -7.11 -24.74
N GLU A 244 16.67 -8.38 -24.81
CA GLU A 244 15.93 -9.49 -24.19
C GLU A 244 15.94 -9.39 -22.66
N ASP A 245 17.10 -9.14 -22.06
CA ASP A 245 17.25 -8.96 -20.61
C ASP A 245 16.39 -7.79 -20.11
N ARG A 246 16.32 -6.69 -20.87
CA ARG A 246 15.45 -5.54 -20.59
C ARG A 246 13.96 -5.88 -20.71
N LEU A 247 13.56 -6.61 -21.74
CA LEU A 247 12.16 -7.07 -21.90
C LEU A 247 11.74 -8.05 -20.80
N ASP A 248 12.67 -8.84 -20.28
CA ASP A 248 12.41 -9.76 -19.17
C ASP A 248 12.37 -9.05 -17.81
N ALA A 249 12.94 -7.84 -17.71
CA ALA A 249 12.82 -6.97 -16.54
C ALA A 249 11.52 -6.15 -16.51
N VAL A 250 10.75 -6.10 -17.61
CA VAL A 250 9.46 -5.40 -17.64
C VAL A 250 8.45 -6.15 -16.77
N PRO A 251 7.82 -5.51 -15.77
CA PRO A 251 6.85 -6.16 -14.92
C PRO A 251 5.63 -6.62 -15.72
N THR A 252 5.13 -7.80 -15.39
CA THR A 252 3.86 -8.27 -15.95
C THR A 252 2.70 -7.42 -15.43
N GLU A 253 1.57 -7.41 -16.14
CA GLU A 253 0.37 -6.68 -15.73
C GLU A 253 -0.10 -7.12 -14.33
N ALA A 254 0.01 -8.42 -14.02
CA ALA A 254 -0.29 -8.95 -12.70
C ALA A 254 0.67 -8.43 -11.61
N GLU A 255 1.96 -8.29 -11.92
CA GLU A 255 2.95 -7.73 -10.98
C GLU A 255 2.70 -6.25 -10.70
N ALA A 256 2.35 -5.47 -11.74
CA ALA A 256 1.99 -4.06 -11.56
C ALA A 256 0.71 -3.89 -10.73
N GLN A 257 -0.36 -4.63 -11.07
CA GLN A 257 -1.60 -4.64 -10.29
C GLN A 257 -1.38 -5.10 -8.84
N TYR A 258 -0.50 -6.06 -8.62
CA TYR A 258 -0.10 -6.48 -7.27
C TYR A 258 0.52 -5.33 -6.48
N HIS A 259 1.49 -4.61 -7.06
CA HIS A 259 2.15 -3.50 -6.38
C HIS A 259 1.21 -2.31 -6.11
N GLU A 260 0.28 -2.03 -7.02
CA GLU A 260 -0.77 -1.03 -6.81
C GLU A 260 -1.64 -1.39 -5.60
N LEU A 261 -2.17 -2.62 -5.56
CA LEU A 261 -2.96 -3.10 -4.42
C LEU A 261 -2.16 -3.10 -3.11
N VAL A 262 -0.89 -3.52 -3.14
CA VAL A 262 -0.05 -3.47 -1.94
C VAL A 262 0.11 -2.04 -1.43
N THR A 263 0.27 -1.08 -2.34
CA THR A 263 0.40 0.35 -1.99
C THR A 263 -0.90 0.87 -1.37
N ASP A 264 -2.05 0.58 -1.99
CA ASP A 264 -3.39 0.92 -1.47
C ASP A 264 -3.64 0.30 -0.08
N GLY A 265 -3.24 -0.97 0.11
CA GLY A 265 -3.27 -1.63 1.42
C GLY A 265 -2.40 -0.94 2.45
N ASP A 266 -1.18 -0.53 2.09
CA ASP A 266 -0.25 0.20 2.97
C ASP A 266 -0.82 1.59 3.36
N GLU A 267 -1.55 2.26 2.47
CA GLU A 267 -2.27 3.51 2.77
C GLU A 267 -3.40 3.29 3.80
N HIS A 268 -4.18 2.22 3.65
CA HIS A 268 -5.20 1.86 4.64
C HIS A 268 -4.61 1.51 6.01
N VAL A 269 -3.46 0.82 6.04
CA VAL A 269 -2.74 0.55 7.31
C VAL A 269 -2.29 1.85 7.97
N THR A 270 -1.81 2.81 7.18
CA THR A 270 -1.41 4.14 7.69
C THR A 270 -2.62 4.86 8.30
N ALA A 271 -3.78 4.84 7.63
CA ALA A 271 -5.01 5.41 8.15
C ALA A 271 -5.48 4.72 9.46
N ALA A 272 -5.35 3.39 9.55
CA ALA A 272 -5.67 2.65 10.77
C ALA A 272 -4.74 3.04 11.93
N GLN A 273 -3.45 3.24 11.66
CA GLN A 273 -2.49 3.69 12.67
C GLN A 273 -2.78 5.12 13.15
N GLU A 274 -3.13 6.04 12.25
CA GLU A 274 -3.54 7.41 12.62
C GLU A 274 -4.83 7.41 13.45
N ALA A 275 -5.78 6.52 13.13
CA ALA A 275 -7.00 6.34 13.91
C ALA A 275 -6.72 5.86 15.35
N VAL A 276 -5.74 4.98 15.54
CA VAL A 276 -5.25 4.57 16.87
C VAL A 276 -4.66 5.76 17.64
N GLU A 277 -3.88 6.62 16.98
CA GLU A 277 -3.27 7.78 17.63
C GLU A 277 -4.30 8.86 18.02
N THR A 278 -5.34 9.03 17.21
CA THR A 278 -6.42 10.01 17.42
C THR A 278 -7.55 9.48 18.30
N GLY A 279 -7.62 8.17 18.53
CA GLY A 279 -8.69 7.50 19.27
C GLY A 279 -9.98 7.32 18.46
N GLU A 280 -9.92 7.43 17.13
CA GLU A 280 -11.03 7.25 16.20
C GLU A 280 -11.24 5.75 15.86
N ILE A 281 -11.64 4.96 16.86
CA ILE A 281 -11.62 3.50 16.80
C ILE A 281 -12.38 2.91 15.61
N GLU A 282 -13.60 3.39 15.36
CA GLU A 282 -14.46 2.86 14.28
C GLU A 282 -13.84 3.11 12.90
N ALA A 283 -13.23 4.29 12.68
CA ALA A 283 -12.52 4.61 11.44
C ALA A 283 -11.28 3.72 11.28
N GLY A 284 -10.58 3.42 12.39
CA GLY A 284 -9.45 2.50 12.39
C GLY A 284 -9.84 1.07 12.01
N LEU A 285 -10.95 0.56 12.56
CA LEU A 285 -11.46 -0.78 12.23
C LEU A 285 -11.89 -0.88 10.77
N GLU A 286 -12.58 0.14 10.25
CA GLU A 286 -12.95 0.21 8.82
C GLU A 286 -11.70 0.22 7.92
N ALA A 287 -10.67 0.99 8.30
CA ALA A 287 -9.40 1.01 7.58
C ALA A 287 -8.67 -0.35 7.60
N CYS A 288 -8.67 -1.06 8.74
CA CYS A 288 -8.15 -2.42 8.82
C CYS A 288 -8.92 -3.41 7.93
N GLU A 289 -10.25 -3.33 7.89
CA GLU A 289 -11.08 -4.18 7.01
C GLU A 289 -10.75 -3.94 5.54
N ASN A 290 -10.61 -2.68 5.14
CA ASN A 290 -10.22 -2.29 3.79
C ASN A 290 -8.81 -2.80 3.44
N ALA A 291 -7.82 -2.62 4.33
CA ALA A 291 -6.47 -3.16 4.15
C ALA A 291 -6.49 -4.69 3.96
N HIS A 292 -7.27 -5.41 4.76
CA HIS A 292 -7.44 -6.86 4.61
C HIS A 292 -8.05 -7.26 3.27
N ALA A 293 -9.08 -6.54 2.81
CA ALA A 293 -9.72 -6.80 1.52
C ALA A 293 -8.76 -6.59 0.35
N VAL A 294 -7.97 -5.52 0.41
CA VAL A 294 -6.98 -5.16 -0.61
C VAL A 294 -5.83 -6.16 -0.62
N TYR A 295 -5.21 -6.49 0.53
CA TYR A 295 -4.14 -7.49 0.58
C TYR A 295 -4.61 -8.90 0.18
N ARG A 296 -5.86 -9.27 0.44
CA ARG A 296 -6.42 -10.54 -0.05
C ARG A 296 -6.51 -10.56 -1.58
N SER A 297 -6.91 -9.43 -2.17
CA SER A 297 -6.94 -9.27 -3.63
C SER A 297 -5.53 -9.32 -4.21
N ALA A 298 -4.56 -8.63 -3.58
CA ALA A 298 -3.15 -8.68 -3.96
C ALA A 298 -2.63 -10.12 -3.91
N ARG A 299 -2.94 -10.89 -2.85
CA ARG A 299 -2.57 -12.31 -2.75
C ARG A 299 -3.10 -13.12 -3.93
N GLN A 300 -4.37 -12.94 -4.30
CA GLN A 300 -4.99 -13.68 -5.40
C GLN A 300 -4.32 -13.35 -6.74
N ILE A 301 -4.01 -12.08 -7.00
CA ILE A 301 -3.30 -11.67 -8.21
C ILE A 301 -1.88 -12.26 -8.23
N GLY A 302 -1.15 -12.15 -7.12
CA GLY A 302 0.19 -12.72 -7.00
C GLY A 302 0.24 -14.23 -7.19
N GLU A 303 -0.76 -14.97 -6.72
CA GLU A 303 -0.89 -16.42 -6.96
C GLU A 303 -1.15 -16.78 -8.42
N THR A 304 -1.73 -15.87 -9.20
CA THR A 304 -1.90 -16.04 -10.66
C THR A 304 -0.71 -15.58 -11.49
N ALA A 305 0.20 -14.82 -10.87
CA ALA A 305 1.42 -14.32 -11.49
C ALA A 305 2.52 -15.41 -11.55
N ASN A 306 3.76 -15.00 -11.79
CA ASN A 306 4.91 -15.90 -11.82
C ASN A 306 5.19 -16.49 -10.43
N GLU A 307 5.07 -17.81 -10.28
CA GLU A 307 5.27 -18.55 -9.00
C GLU A 307 6.63 -18.26 -8.36
N GLN A 308 7.68 -18.10 -9.17
CA GLN A 308 9.03 -17.84 -8.67
C GLN A 308 9.14 -16.43 -8.07
N TRP A 309 8.58 -15.42 -8.75
CA TRP A 309 8.55 -14.05 -8.25
C TRP A 309 7.70 -13.92 -6.99
N PHE A 310 6.49 -14.50 -7.01
CA PHE A 310 5.55 -14.35 -5.90
C PHE A 310 6.00 -15.07 -4.62
N THR A 311 6.91 -16.05 -4.70
CA THR A 311 7.43 -16.74 -3.51
C THR A 311 8.13 -15.77 -2.54
N GLU A 312 8.88 -14.79 -3.05
CA GLU A 312 9.54 -13.78 -2.21
C GLU A 312 8.54 -12.76 -1.66
N GLU A 313 7.69 -12.22 -2.53
CA GLU A 313 6.68 -11.21 -2.15
C GLU A 313 5.60 -11.75 -1.20
N LYS A 314 5.29 -13.04 -1.29
CA LYS A 314 4.30 -13.69 -0.41
C LYS A 314 4.67 -13.59 1.06
N ALA A 315 5.95 -13.76 1.40
CA ALA A 315 6.39 -13.65 2.79
C ALA A 315 6.23 -12.22 3.33
N ALA A 316 6.51 -11.21 2.50
CA ALA A 316 6.31 -9.80 2.84
C ALA A 316 4.82 -9.48 3.00
N LEU A 317 3.97 -9.97 2.10
CA LEU A 317 2.51 -9.81 2.18
C LEU A 317 1.91 -10.51 3.40
N ASP A 318 2.34 -11.73 3.71
CA ASP A 318 1.90 -12.45 4.91
C ASP A 318 2.29 -11.66 6.17
N GLY A 319 3.50 -11.07 6.22
CA GLY A 319 3.93 -10.19 7.30
C GLY A 319 3.06 -8.92 7.44
N ARG A 320 2.69 -8.30 6.32
CA ARG A 320 1.73 -7.17 6.31
C ARG A 320 0.37 -7.57 6.85
N ILE A 321 -0.19 -8.69 6.39
CA ILE A 321 -1.49 -9.21 6.86
C ILE A 321 -1.45 -9.42 8.38
N THR A 322 -0.44 -10.10 8.90
CA THR A 322 -0.28 -10.28 10.36
C THR A 322 -0.17 -8.94 11.11
N SER A 323 0.45 -7.93 10.51
CA SER A 323 0.48 -6.59 11.10
C SER A 323 -0.91 -5.93 11.15
N VAL A 324 -1.77 -6.13 10.14
CA VAL A 324 -3.15 -5.62 10.15
C VAL A 324 -4.01 -6.36 11.17
N GLU A 325 -3.84 -7.68 11.30
CA GLU A 325 -4.54 -8.48 12.33
C GLU A 325 -4.20 -7.94 13.73
N ALA A 326 -2.91 -7.72 14.01
CA ALA A 326 -2.48 -7.16 15.30
C ALA A 326 -3.02 -5.73 15.56
N LEU A 327 -3.15 -4.90 14.53
CA LEU A 327 -3.77 -3.58 14.64
C LEU A 327 -5.28 -3.67 14.88
N THR A 328 -5.95 -4.62 14.22
CA THR A 328 -7.38 -4.90 14.39
C THR A 328 -7.66 -5.33 15.82
N ASP A 329 -6.93 -6.33 16.33
CA ASP A 329 -7.06 -6.81 17.71
C ASP A 329 -6.88 -5.65 18.71
N ARG A 330 -5.86 -4.80 18.50
CA ARG A 330 -5.62 -3.63 19.35
C ARG A 330 -6.80 -2.65 19.34
N LEU A 331 -7.35 -2.32 18.18
CA LEU A 331 -8.49 -1.42 18.04
C LEU A 331 -9.76 -2.00 18.67
N GLU A 332 -10.00 -3.31 18.51
CA GLU A 332 -11.11 -3.99 19.18
C GLU A 332 -10.98 -3.91 20.70
N TYR A 333 -9.78 -4.09 21.25
CA TYR A 333 -9.53 -3.92 22.68
C TYR A 333 -9.73 -2.46 23.14
N GLU A 334 -9.26 -1.49 22.36
CA GLU A 334 -9.52 -0.07 22.66
C GLU A 334 -11.04 0.22 22.68
N ARG A 335 -11.83 -0.41 21.80
CA ARG A 335 -13.30 -0.28 21.75
C ARG A 335 -13.94 -0.80 23.02
N GLU A 336 -13.55 -2.00 23.44
CA GLU A 336 -14.10 -2.63 24.65
C GLU A 336 -13.75 -1.84 25.90
N VAL A 337 -12.52 -1.33 26.00
CA VAL A 337 -12.11 -0.46 27.12
C VAL A 337 -12.90 0.84 27.12
N GLN A 338 -13.11 1.50 25.97
CA GLN A 338 -13.96 2.70 25.90
C GLN A 338 -15.42 2.40 26.29
N GLN A 339 -15.96 1.25 25.91
CA GLN A 339 -17.31 0.85 26.30
C GLN A 339 -17.41 0.59 27.81
N ALA A 340 -16.38 -0.03 28.41
CA ALA A 340 -16.29 -0.23 29.84
C ALA A 340 -16.19 1.10 30.61
N GLU A 341 -15.34 2.03 30.15
CA GLU A 341 -15.22 3.40 30.69
C GLU A 341 -16.55 4.14 30.65
N ALA A 342 -17.23 4.17 29.50
CA ALA A 342 -18.53 4.84 29.37
C ALA A 342 -19.60 4.24 30.30
N THR A 343 -19.55 2.92 30.49
CA THR A 343 -20.42 2.22 31.45
C THR A 343 -20.09 2.67 32.87
N ILE A 344 -18.83 2.58 33.29
CA ILE A 344 -18.37 2.96 34.63
C ILE A 344 -18.63 4.44 34.93
N ASP A 345 -18.46 5.35 33.98
CA ASP A 345 -18.80 6.78 34.13
C ASP A 345 -20.31 6.98 34.39
N THR A 346 -21.15 6.26 33.65
CA THR A 346 -22.61 6.28 33.86
C THR A 346 -22.97 5.77 35.25
N LEU A 347 -22.30 4.69 35.70
CA LEU A 347 -22.50 4.13 37.04
C LEU A 347 -22.02 5.10 38.12
N THR A 348 -20.86 5.75 37.93
CA THR A 348 -20.31 6.80 38.82
C THR A 348 -21.30 7.96 39.00
N GLN A 349 -21.93 8.39 37.90
CA GLN A 349 -22.94 9.44 37.91
C GLN A 349 -24.19 8.99 38.69
N ARG A 350 -24.63 7.73 38.53
CA ARG A 350 -25.75 7.16 39.28
C ARG A 350 -25.45 7.09 40.78
N VAL A 351 -24.28 6.59 41.19
CA VAL A 351 -23.86 6.57 42.60
C VAL A 351 -23.85 7.98 43.20
N SER A 352 -23.32 8.95 42.44
CA SER A 352 -23.29 10.36 42.86
C SER A 352 -24.70 10.91 43.09
N SER A 353 -25.65 10.58 42.22
CA SER A 353 -27.06 10.98 42.38
C SER A 353 -27.76 10.32 43.57
N LEU A 354 -27.48 9.03 43.83
CA LEU A 354 -28.05 8.29 44.95
C LEU A 354 -27.59 8.82 46.30
N LYS A 355 -26.32 9.26 46.37
CA LYS A 355 -25.77 9.89 47.58
C LYS A 355 -26.55 11.15 47.98
N GLU A 356 -27.21 11.81 47.04
CA GLU A 356 -28.04 12.99 47.31
C GLU A 356 -29.48 12.65 47.74
N THR A 357 -30.02 11.50 47.33
CA THR A 357 -31.45 11.19 47.52
C THR A 357 -31.80 10.49 48.83
N SER A 358 -30.82 10.08 49.64
CA SER A 358 -30.97 9.68 51.06
C SER A 358 -31.87 8.46 51.36
N GLU A 359 -32.42 7.77 50.36
CA GLU A 359 -33.16 6.51 50.55
C GLU A 359 -32.18 5.32 50.55
N LEU A 360 -31.67 4.99 51.76
CA LEU A 360 -30.57 4.03 51.98
C LEU A 360 -30.82 2.63 51.41
N GLN A 361 -32.07 2.17 51.38
CA GLN A 361 -32.37 0.78 51.02
C GLN A 361 -32.47 0.58 49.49
N GLU A 362 -33.02 1.54 48.75
CA GLU A 362 -32.94 1.52 47.28
C GLU A 362 -31.52 1.77 46.78
N ALA A 363 -30.71 2.51 47.55
CA ALA A 363 -29.30 2.73 47.21
C ALA A 363 -28.46 1.45 47.27
N GLU A 364 -28.75 0.52 48.20
CA GLU A 364 -28.03 -0.75 48.35
C GLU A 364 -28.21 -1.65 47.12
N ASP A 365 -29.45 -1.91 46.71
CA ASP A 365 -29.76 -2.74 45.54
C ASP A 365 -29.18 -2.16 44.24
N VAL A 366 -29.24 -0.83 44.09
CA VAL A 366 -28.69 -0.17 42.90
C VAL A 366 -27.17 -0.23 42.88
N ILE A 367 -26.49 -0.06 44.02
CA ILE A 367 -25.03 -0.13 44.09
C ILE A 367 -24.53 -1.56 43.84
N GLN A 368 -25.23 -2.58 44.34
CA GLN A 368 -24.88 -3.96 44.02
C GLN A 368 -25.03 -4.26 42.53
N SER A 369 -26.12 -3.80 41.90
CA SER A 369 -26.30 -3.90 40.44
C SER A 369 -25.19 -3.17 39.67
N ILE A 370 -24.73 -2.03 40.18
CA ILE A 370 -23.63 -1.27 39.58
C ILE A 370 -22.31 -2.05 39.63
N VAL A 371 -22.00 -2.68 40.77
CA VAL A 371 -20.82 -3.54 40.93
C VAL A 371 -20.87 -4.72 39.97
N ASP A 372 -22.01 -5.40 39.87
CA ASP A 372 -22.18 -6.54 38.98
C ASP A 372 -22.02 -6.13 37.50
N ASP A 373 -22.56 -4.97 37.09
CA ASP A 373 -22.38 -4.42 35.74
C ASP A 373 -20.91 -4.04 35.46
N GLY A 374 -20.22 -3.45 36.44
CA GLY A 374 -18.79 -3.10 36.35
C GLY A 374 -17.89 -4.33 36.21
N ASN A 375 -18.10 -5.35 37.04
CA ASN A 375 -17.37 -6.62 36.96
C ASN A 375 -17.65 -7.33 35.63
N ASN A 376 -18.91 -7.37 35.16
CA ASN A 376 -19.24 -7.91 33.84
C ASN A 376 -18.57 -7.15 32.68
N ALA A 377 -18.36 -5.83 32.82
CA ALA A 377 -17.63 -5.05 31.83
C ALA A 377 -16.13 -5.38 31.82
N LEU A 378 -15.53 -5.57 33.01
CA LEU A 378 -14.13 -5.96 33.16
C LEU A 378 -13.86 -7.39 32.70
N ASP A 379 -14.79 -8.32 32.94
CA ASP A 379 -14.69 -9.73 32.52
C ASP A 379 -14.77 -9.91 30.99
N ARG A 380 -15.26 -8.92 30.26
CA ARG A 380 -15.24 -8.92 28.79
C ARG A 380 -13.88 -8.56 28.21
N LEU A 381 -13.04 -7.88 28.99
CA LEU A 381 -11.72 -7.46 28.52
C LEU A 381 -10.80 -8.69 28.42
N PRO A 382 -9.94 -8.76 27.39
CA PRO A 382 -8.94 -9.81 27.27
C PRO A 382 -7.98 -9.84 28.47
N ASP A 383 -7.50 -11.03 28.81
CA ASP A 383 -6.51 -11.21 29.88
C ASP A 383 -5.08 -10.78 29.45
N ASP A 384 -4.81 -10.71 28.14
CA ASP A 384 -3.48 -10.54 27.54
C ASP A 384 -3.29 -9.18 26.84
N ILE A 385 -3.68 -8.10 27.51
CA ILE A 385 -3.43 -6.73 27.03
C ILE A 385 -1.93 -6.44 27.03
N THR A 386 -1.33 -6.40 25.83
CA THR A 386 0.11 -6.12 25.66
C THR A 386 0.44 -4.62 25.60
N ALA A 387 -0.55 -3.77 25.32
CA ALA A 387 -0.34 -2.33 25.20
C ALA A 387 -0.29 -1.67 26.61
N PRO A 388 0.82 -1.04 27.01
CA PRO A 388 1.00 -0.51 28.37
C PRO A 388 0.06 0.65 28.71
N GLU A 389 -0.48 1.33 27.70
CA GLU A 389 -1.52 2.36 27.89
C GLU A 389 -2.86 1.73 28.26
N LEU A 390 -3.28 0.71 27.53
CA LEU A 390 -4.50 -0.04 27.82
C LEU A 390 -4.41 -0.73 29.17
N GLU A 391 -3.26 -1.34 29.50
CA GLU A 391 -3.05 -1.97 30.80
C GLU A 391 -3.25 -0.98 31.95
N ARG A 392 -2.74 0.25 31.82
CA ARG A 392 -2.95 1.33 32.80
C ARG A 392 -4.42 1.75 32.92
N ARG A 393 -5.13 1.88 31.79
CA ARG A 393 -6.57 2.21 31.78
C ARG A 393 -7.40 1.11 32.44
N VAL A 394 -7.15 -0.15 32.08
CA VAL A 394 -7.86 -1.30 32.68
C VAL A 394 -7.56 -1.44 34.17
N ALA A 395 -6.31 -1.21 34.59
CA ALA A 395 -5.97 -1.17 36.02
C ALA A 395 -6.75 -0.08 36.77
N HIS A 396 -6.89 1.11 36.17
CA HIS A 396 -7.69 2.20 36.74
C HIS A 396 -9.18 1.85 36.84
N LEU A 397 -9.75 1.21 35.82
CA LEU A 397 -11.16 0.75 35.86
C LEU A 397 -11.39 -0.30 36.95
N ARG A 398 -10.46 -1.24 37.12
CA ARG A 398 -10.50 -2.23 38.21
C ARG A 398 -10.45 -1.57 39.58
N GLU A 399 -9.62 -0.53 39.75
CA GLU A 399 -9.57 0.26 40.97
C GLU A 399 -10.92 0.94 41.25
N GLN A 400 -11.55 1.58 40.24
CA GLN A 400 -12.86 2.21 40.39
C GLN A 400 -13.96 1.22 40.78
N VAL A 401 -14.00 0.03 40.16
CA VAL A 401 -14.98 -1.01 40.52
C VAL A 401 -14.76 -1.50 41.96
N THR A 402 -13.50 -1.65 42.38
CA THR A 402 -13.15 -2.01 43.77
C THR A 402 -13.62 -0.92 44.76
N GLU A 403 -13.55 0.36 44.38
CA GLU A 403 -14.11 1.44 45.19
C GLU A 403 -15.63 1.33 45.33
N PHE A 404 -16.36 0.97 44.26
CA PHE A 404 -17.81 0.74 44.34
C PHE A 404 -18.17 -0.45 45.22
N GLU A 405 -17.41 -1.54 45.15
CA GLU A 405 -17.56 -2.69 46.04
C GLU A 405 -17.42 -2.29 47.51
N ALA A 406 -16.40 -1.50 47.84
CA ALA A 406 -16.21 -1.00 49.20
C ALA A 406 -17.37 -0.10 49.68
N VAL A 407 -17.96 0.70 48.78
CA VAL A 407 -19.15 1.52 49.09
C VAL A 407 -20.37 0.63 49.32
N ALA A 408 -20.56 -0.42 48.50
CA ALA A 408 -21.64 -1.40 48.66
C ALA A 408 -21.56 -2.08 50.03
N GLU A 409 -20.39 -2.59 50.41
CA GLU A 409 -20.14 -3.23 51.70
C GLU A 409 -20.41 -2.29 52.88
N HIS A 410 -20.00 -1.01 52.76
CA HIS A 410 -20.21 -0.02 53.81
C HIS A 410 -21.70 0.34 53.98
N LEU A 411 -22.49 0.36 52.90
CA LEU A 411 -23.94 0.55 52.98
C LEU A 411 -24.64 -0.65 53.60
N ALA A 412 -24.30 -1.86 53.16
CA ALA A 412 -24.82 -3.09 53.76
C ALA A 412 -24.53 -3.16 55.28
N ALA A 413 -23.32 -2.77 55.70
CA ALA A 413 -22.95 -2.70 57.11
C ALA A 413 -23.76 -1.65 57.91
N GLN A 414 -24.07 -0.50 57.30
CA GLN A 414 -24.94 0.53 57.92
C GLN A 414 -26.40 0.07 58.03
N SER A 415 -26.93 -0.57 56.98
CA SER A 415 -28.27 -1.18 56.97
C SER A 415 -28.38 -2.21 58.10
N ALA A 416 -27.38 -3.08 58.26
CA ALA A 416 -27.35 -4.11 59.31
C ALA A 416 -27.20 -3.53 60.74
N SER A 417 -26.56 -2.37 60.89
CA SER A 417 -26.33 -1.73 62.20
C SER A 417 -27.51 -0.90 62.69
N THR A 418 -28.47 -0.57 61.82
CA THR A 418 -29.66 0.19 62.20
C THR A 418 -30.58 -0.73 63.02
N PRO A 419 -30.75 -0.49 64.33
CA PRO A 419 -31.54 -1.39 65.17
C PRO A 419 -32.97 -1.39 64.65
N SER A 420 -33.45 -2.54 64.17
CA SER A 420 -34.85 -2.77 63.85
C SER A 420 -35.67 -2.36 65.06
N HIS A 421 -36.26 -1.16 65.01
CA HIS A 421 -37.31 -0.77 65.92
C HIS A 421 -38.53 -1.60 65.55
N THR A 422 -38.54 -2.85 66.01
CA THR A 422 -39.69 -3.74 65.95
C THR A 422 -40.81 -3.01 66.70
N PRO A 423 -41.89 -2.58 66.03
CA PRO A 423 -43.06 -2.08 66.74
C PRO A 423 -43.55 -3.24 67.60
N THR A 424 -43.48 -3.08 68.90
CA THR A 424 -44.00 -4.05 69.86
C THR A 424 -45.51 -4.10 69.69
N GLU A 425 -46.02 -5.06 68.91
CA GLU A 425 -47.44 -5.39 68.87
C GLU A 425 -47.75 -6.50 69.89
N PRO A 426 -48.81 -6.35 70.71
CA PRO A 426 -49.14 -7.32 71.74
C PRO A 426 -50.11 -8.39 71.21
N GLY A 427 -49.63 -9.63 71.19
CA GLY A 427 -50.40 -10.85 71.49
C GLY A 427 -51.47 -11.32 70.51
N SER A 428 -51.29 -12.53 69.97
CA SER A 428 -52.37 -13.53 69.94
C SER A 428 -51.80 -14.92 69.65
N GLU A 429 -52.40 -15.90 70.29
CA GLU A 429 -51.94 -17.28 70.46
C GLU A 429 -52.23 -18.20 69.27
N THR A 430 -51.47 -19.30 69.23
CA THR A 430 -51.85 -20.68 68.81
C THR A 430 -52.36 -20.93 67.38
N ALA A 431 -51.66 -21.78 66.62
CA ALA A 431 -51.94 -23.23 66.57
C ALA A 431 -51.00 -24.01 65.62
N SER A 432 -50.82 -25.29 65.96
CA SER A 432 -50.05 -26.38 65.36
C SER A 432 -50.30 -26.69 63.87
N SER A 433 -49.27 -27.25 63.22
CA SER A 433 -49.26 -28.55 62.47
C SER A 433 -47.85 -28.74 61.88
N THR A 434 -47.02 -29.67 62.35
CA THR A 434 -46.96 -31.12 62.06
C THR A 434 -46.66 -31.47 60.59
N SER A 435 -45.46 -32.05 60.37
CA SER A 435 -45.10 -33.20 59.48
C SER A 435 -43.65 -33.04 58.97
N GLU A 436 -42.71 -33.86 59.47
CA GLU A 436 -42.18 -35.11 58.87
C GLU A 436 -40.90 -34.83 58.05
N GLU A 437 -39.72 -35.16 58.56
CA GLU A 437 -39.03 -36.48 58.48
C GLU A 437 -38.40 -36.71 57.10
N THR A 438 -37.08 -36.53 56.94
CA THR A 438 -36.07 -37.62 56.87
C THR A 438 -34.66 -36.96 56.82
N ARG A 439 -33.73 -37.20 57.77
CA ARG A 439 -32.61 -38.19 57.74
C ARG A 439 -31.93 -38.31 56.36
N ASP A 440 -30.61 -38.27 56.17
CA ASP A 440 -29.46 -38.78 56.93
C ASP A 440 -28.19 -38.09 56.36
N THR A 441 -27.27 -37.56 57.17
CA THR A 441 -26.01 -38.21 57.65
C THR A 441 -24.86 -38.18 56.63
N VAL A 442 -23.73 -37.54 57.00
CA VAL A 442 -22.36 -38.12 57.11
C VAL A 442 -21.30 -36.99 57.28
N ASP A 443 -20.59 -37.07 58.40
CA ASP A 443 -19.18 -36.76 58.72
C ASP A 443 -18.46 -35.46 58.30
N SER A 444 -18.15 -34.66 59.32
CA SER A 444 -16.85 -34.00 59.61
C SER A 444 -15.71 -35.05 59.72
N PRO A 445 -14.37 -34.75 59.70
CA PRO A 445 -13.76 -33.54 60.27
C PRO A 445 -12.41 -33.03 59.71
N ALA A 446 -11.92 -31.96 60.36
CA ALA A 446 -10.53 -31.67 60.74
C ALA A 446 -9.68 -30.66 59.89
N THR A 447 -9.58 -29.46 60.48
CA THR A 447 -8.37 -28.66 60.78
C THR A 447 -6.98 -29.16 60.36
N ALA A 448 -6.21 -28.28 59.71
CA ALA A 448 -4.74 -28.10 59.79
C ALA A 448 -4.38 -26.74 59.11
N THR A 449 -3.94 -25.70 59.86
CA THR A 449 -2.54 -25.20 59.99
C THR A 449 -1.89 -24.84 58.65
N ASP A 450 -1.68 -23.56 58.38
CA ASP A 450 -0.45 -22.78 58.67
C ASP A 450 0.63 -23.05 57.62
N ASP A 451 0.87 -22.07 56.74
CA ASP A 451 2.23 -21.59 56.47
C ASP A 451 2.18 -20.31 55.62
N ARG A 452 2.61 -19.21 56.25
CA ARG A 452 3.04 -17.97 55.63
C ARG A 452 4.46 -18.20 55.08
N GLU A 453 4.69 -17.93 53.81
CA GLU A 453 6.03 -17.60 53.33
C GLU A 453 6.09 -16.13 52.90
N ASP A 454 6.80 -15.36 53.73
CA ASP A 454 7.38 -14.06 53.44
C ASP A 454 8.36 -14.16 52.25
N LYS A 455 8.14 -13.39 51.19
CA LYS A 455 9.23 -12.93 50.31
C LYS A 455 9.20 -11.42 50.11
N LYS A 456 9.93 -10.78 51.03
CA LYS A 456 10.48 -9.44 50.95
C LYS A 456 11.55 -9.38 49.85
N SER A 457 11.40 -8.47 48.88
CA SER A 457 12.50 -7.92 48.06
C SER A 457 12.05 -6.55 47.56
N THR A 458 12.32 -5.50 48.34
CA THR A 458 13.38 -4.51 48.08
C THR A 458 13.07 -3.57 46.90
N THR A 459 12.30 -2.53 47.23
CA THR A 459 12.39 -1.18 46.72
C THR A 459 13.85 -0.75 46.49
N SER A 460 14.17 -0.34 45.27
CA SER A 460 15.28 0.56 44.97
C SER A 460 14.76 1.70 44.12
N GLU A 461 14.32 2.75 44.80
CA GLU A 461 14.29 4.09 44.25
C GLU A 461 15.74 4.57 44.12
N ARG A 462 16.13 4.98 42.91
CA ARG A 462 17.23 5.93 42.74
C ARG A 462 16.86 6.96 41.69
N SER A 463 16.32 8.06 42.20
CA SER A 463 16.29 9.35 41.54
C SER A 463 17.71 9.88 41.35
N SER A 464 18.01 10.45 40.18
CA SER A 464 18.58 11.81 40.06
C SER A 464 18.91 12.16 38.61
N ASP A 465 18.19 13.15 38.08
CA ASP A 465 18.66 14.10 37.08
C ASP A 465 20.00 14.73 37.47
N ALA A 466 20.91 14.89 36.50
CA ALA A 466 21.62 16.15 36.18
C ALA A 466 22.89 15.94 35.32
N VAL A 467 22.90 16.55 34.13
CA VAL A 467 23.98 17.43 33.61
C VAL A 467 25.33 16.80 33.25
N ARG A 468 25.62 16.63 31.94
CA ARG A 468 26.67 17.38 31.18
C ARG A 468 26.92 16.80 29.78
N ASP A 469 26.72 17.65 28.77
CA ASP A 469 27.45 17.57 27.50
C ASP A 469 28.95 17.68 27.77
N THR A 470 29.66 16.59 27.50
CA THR A 470 31.10 16.61 27.26
C THR A 470 31.39 15.53 26.22
N GLU A 471 31.44 15.92 24.93
CA GLU A 471 31.96 15.05 23.87
C GLU A 471 33.44 14.77 24.17
N GLY A 472 33.69 13.65 24.83
CA GLY A 472 35.02 13.03 24.84
C GLY A 472 35.39 12.53 23.45
N PRO A 473 36.68 12.24 23.19
CA PRO A 473 37.13 11.73 21.90
C PRO A 473 36.37 10.42 21.60
N ARG A 474 35.53 10.44 20.57
CA ARG A 474 34.74 9.29 20.13
C ARG A 474 35.70 8.12 19.88
N SER A 475 35.59 7.05 20.66
CA SER A 475 36.44 5.87 20.52
C SER A 475 36.20 5.25 19.16
N VAL A 476 37.20 5.27 18.27
CA VAL A 476 37.11 4.69 16.92
C VAL A 476 37.22 3.17 17.00
N VAL A 477 36.40 2.43 16.25
CA VAL A 477 36.49 0.97 16.13
C VAL A 477 37.64 0.62 15.17
N ARG A 478 38.61 -0.16 15.67
CA ARG A 478 39.91 -0.39 15.02
C ARG A 478 40.22 -1.85 14.70
N THR A 479 39.55 -2.77 15.36
CA THR A 479 39.71 -4.23 15.22
C THR A 479 38.44 -4.84 14.64
N ALA A 480 38.56 -5.99 13.98
CA ALA A 480 37.40 -6.77 13.53
C ALA A 480 36.59 -7.27 14.74
N ALA A 481 37.27 -7.63 15.84
CA ALA A 481 36.60 -8.01 17.09
C ALA A 481 35.79 -6.87 17.73
N GLY A 482 36.13 -5.61 17.45
CA GLY A 482 35.38 -4.43 17.90
C GLY A 482 34.15 -4.11 17.05
N ILE A 483 33.96 -4.81 15.93
CA ILE A 483 32.77 -4.70 15.08
C ILE A 483 31.74 -5.70 15.63
N GLU A 484 30.96 -5.21 16.59
CA GLU A 484 29.80 -5.89 17.16
C GLU A 484 28.67 -6.11 16.14
N GLU A 485 27.88 -7.17 16.33
CA GLU A 485 26.69 -7.41 15.54
C GLU A 485 25.58 -6.42 15.93
N THR A 486 25.57 -5.27 15.25
CA THR A 486 24.64 -4.18 15.56
C THR A 486 24.06 -3.60 14.26
N PRO A 487 22.78 -3.17 14.28
CA PRO A 487 22.16 -2.50 13.12
C PRO A 487 22.93 -1.24 12.71
N GLN A 488 23.54 -0.55 13.68
CA GLN A 488 24.29 0.68 13.47
C GLN A 488 25.30 0.88 14.61
N HIS A 489 26.58 1.01 14.25
CA HIS A 489 27.62 1.38 15.20
C HIS A 489 27.49 2.84 15.65
N THR A 490 27.68 3.09 16.95
CA THR A 490 27.74 4.43 17.55
C THR A 490 29.12 5.08 17.41
N ALA A 491 30.14 4.27 17.10
CA ALA A 491 31.52 4.68 16.90
C ALA A 491 31.92 4.50 15.44
N PRO A 492 32.76 5.40 14.89
CA PRO A 492 33.18 5.28 13.50
C PRO A 492 34.09 4.06 13.31
N VAL A 493 33.85 3.31 12.23
CA VAL A 493 34.65 2.16 11.82
C VAL A 493 35.61 2.60 10.73
N VAL A 494 36.91 2.31 10.88
CA VAL A 494 37.93 2.72 9.90
C VAL A 494 38.45 1.52 9.13
N LEU A 495 38.27 1.53 7.81
CA LEU A 495 38.63 0.43 6.92
C LEU A 495 39.50 0.92 5.76
N ARG A 496 40.41 0.06 5.31
CA ARG A 496 41.20 0.25 4.09
C ARG A 496 40.70 -0.71 3.02
N ILE A 497 40.27 -0.20 1.87
CA ILE A 497 39.83 -1.05 0.76
C ILE A 497 41.06 -1.73 0.16
N ARG A 498 40.99 -3.04 -0.10
CA ARG A 498 42.08 -3.80 -0.74
C ARG A 498 41.74 -4.16 -2.17
N GLU A 499 40.59 -4.79 -2.38
CA GLU A 499 40.15 -5.25 -3.69
C GLU A 499 38.62 -5.35 -3.72
N GLN A 500 38.05 -5.25 -4.92
CA GLN A 500 36.64 -5.54 -5.15
C GLN A 500 36.52 -7.04 -5.47
N LEU A 501 35.66 -7.75 -4.76
CA LEU A 501 35.49 -9.20 -4.89
C LEU A 501 34.41 -9.55 -5.93
N THR A 502 33.20 -8.99 -5.75
CA THR A 502 32.00 -9.38 -6.52
C THR A 502 31.00 -8.22 -6.59
N GLU A 503 30.16 -8.23 -7.63
CA GLU A 503 28.99 -7.38 -7.80
C GLU A 503 27.74 -8.25 -7.84
N ASP A 504 26.80 -8.02 -6.93
CA ASP A 504 25.59 -8.85 -6.71
C ASP A 504 24.33 -8.14 -7.26
N GLY A 505 24.48 -7.26 -8.25
CA GLY A 505 23.40 -6.46 -8.84
C GLY A 505 22.75 -5.41 -7.90
N ARG A 506 22.75 -5.63 -6.58
CA ARG A 506 22.19 -4.73 -5.55
C ARG A 506 23.26 -4.09 -4.64
N ARG A 507 24.45 -4.69 -4.58
CA ARG A 507 25.58 -4.25 -3.76
C ARG A 507 26.91 -4.66 -4.37
N HIS A 508 27.95 -3.89 -4.02
CA HIS A 508 29.34 -4.17 -4.34
C HIS A 508 30.05 -4.69 -3.10
N VAL A 509 30.71 -5.83 -3.24
CA VAL A 509 31.43 -6.48 -2.13
C VAL A 509 32.92 -6.20 -2.29
N PHE A 510 33.50 -5.57 -1.28
CA PHE A 510 34.93 -5.28 -1.19
C PHE A 510 35.57 -6.13 -0.11
N ARG A 511 36.82 -6.55 -0.35
CA ARG A 511 37.72 -6.96 0.73
C ARG A 511 38.34 -5.69 1.29
N ALA A 512 38.19 -5.49 2.59
CA ALA A 512 38.80 -4.40 3.31
C ALA A 512 39.63 -4.92 4.48
N GLU A 513 40.44 -4.04 5.06
CA GLU A 513 41.23 -4.33 6.25
C GLU A 513 41.00 -3.27 7.32
N THR A 514 40.97 -3.68 8.58
CA THR A 514 40.92 -2.77 9.72
C THR A 514 42.27 -2.09 9.95
N SER A 515 42.34 -1.11 10.85
CA SER A 515 43.61 -0.44 11.19
C SER A 515 44.66 -1.40 11.75
N ASP A 516 44.23 -2.50 12.37
CA ASP A 516 45.12 -3.54 12.91
C ASP A 516 45.49 -4.62 11.86
N GLY A 517 45.02 -4.47 10.62
CA GLY A 517 45.36 -5.35 9.50
C GLY A 517 44.51 -6.63 9.41
N GLU A 518 43.39 -6.70 10.14
CA GLU A 518 42.46 -7.82 10.05
C GLU A 518 41.55 -7.66 8.82
N SER A 519 41.37 -8.73 8.04
CA SER A 519 40.51 -8.69 6.86
C SER A 519 39.05 -8.70 7.26
N VAL A 520 38.26 -7.81 6.67
CA VAL A 520 36.81 -7.75 6.80
C VAL A 520 36.16 -7.65 5.41
N GLN A 521 34.91 -8.08 5.30
CA GLN A 521 34.10 -7.86 4.11
C GLN A 521 33.37 -6.52 4.25
N LEU A 522 33.40 -5.70 3.21
CA LEU A 522 32.65 -4.44 3.14
C LEU A 522 31.60 -4.54 2.03
N ASP A 523 30.34 -4.49 2.42
CA ASP A 523 29.19 -4.46 1.52
C ASP A 523 28.74 -3.01 1.31
N VAL A 524 28.90 -2.51 0.09
CA VAL A 524 28.45 -1.16 -0.30
C VAL A 524 27.22 -1.27 -1.19
N TRP A 525 26.07 -0.79 -0.72
CA TRP A 525 24.86 -0.74 -1.54
C TRP A 525 25.03 0.19 -2.75
N ASN A 526 24.40 -0.14 -3.89
CA ASN A 526 24.55 0.59 -5.16
C ASN A 526 24.32 2.09 -5.03
N ARG A 527 23.37 2.50 -4.18
CA ARG A 527 23.08 3.92 -3.93
C ARG A 527 24.30 4.72 -3.46
N HIS A 528 25.22 4.11 -2.70
CA HIS A 528 26.42 4.75 -2.17
C HIS A 528 27.65 4.54 -3.05
N LEU A 529 27.54 3.75 -4.13
CA LEU A 529 28.68 3.43 -4.98
C LEU A 529 29.19 4.67 -5.73
N SER A 530 28.27 5.47 -6.27
CA SER A 530 28.59 6.68 -7.02
C SER A 530 28.85 7.91 -6.14
N GLU A 531 28.45 7.86 -4.87
CA GLU A 531 28.62 8.96 -3.91
C GLU A 531 30.08 9.15 -3.47
N PHE A 532 30.88 8.08 -3.51
CA PHE A 532 32.26 8.08 -3.04
C PHE A 532 33.20 7.43 -4.05
N ASN A 533 34.41 7.96 -4.16
CA ASN A 533 35.45 7.34 -4.99
C ASN A 533 36.13 6.23 -4.19
N TRP A 534 35.76 4.97 -4.45
CA TRP A 534 36.24 3.78 -3.75
C TRP A 534 37.59 3.29 -4.33
N GLU A 535 38.68 3.93 -3.92
CA GLU A 535 40.03 3.63 -4.40
C GLU A 535 40.67 2.49 -3.60
N PRO A 536 41.15 1.43 -4.28
CA PRO A 536 41.96 0.40 -3.64
C PRO A 536 43.21 1.01 -2.98
N GLY A 537 43.38 0.71 -1.70
CA GLY A 537 44.49 1.17 -0.88
C GLY A 537 44.23 2.44 -0.08
N ALA A 538 43.12 3.16 -0.30
CA ALA A 538 42.72 4.32 0.49
C ALA A 538 42.02 3.91 1.81
N TRP A 539 42.08 4.80 2.81
CA TRP A 539 41.39 4.64 4.09
C TRP A 539 40.05 5.35 4.08
N TYR A 540 39.05 4.75 4.70
CA TYR A 540 37.70 5.29 4.83
C TYR A 540 37.25 5.19 6.28
N ALA A 541 36.72 6.28 6.82
CA ALA A 541 36.05 6.31 8.12
C ALA A 541 34.53 6.34 7.90
N PHE A 542 33.86 5.33 8.41
CA PHE A 542 32.42 5.16 8.30
C PHE A 542 31.75 5.51 9.63
N GLU A 543 30.92 6.56 9.66
CA GLU A 543 30.31 7.00 10.92
C GLU A 543 29.12 6.15 11.35
N LYS A 544 28.36 5.64 10.38
CA LYS A 544 27.11 4.91 10.59
C LYS A 544 27.10 3.69 9.68
N VAL A 545 27.50 2.55 10.21
CA VAL A 545 27.54 1.27 9.47
C VAL A 545 26.97 0.15 10.30
N ARG A 546 26.45 -0.87 9.62
CA ARG A 546 26.00 -2.12 10.24
C ARG A 546 27.17 -3.10 10.34
N GLY A 547 27.35 -3.70 11.51
CA GLY A 547 28.28 -4.81 11.71
C GLY A 547 27.53 -6.13 11.75
N GLN A 548 28.06 -7.16 11.11
CA GLN A 548 27.58 -8.54 11.21
C GLN A 548 28.76 -9.49 11.36
N GLN A 549 28.66 -10.41 12.30
CA GLN A 549 29.60 -11.52 12.45
C GLN A 549 28.97 -12.76 11.84
N TRP A 550 29.74 -13.56 11.13
CA TRP A 550 29.25 -14.80 10.54
C TRP A 550 30.27 -15.92 10.75
N THR A 551 29.77 -17.16 10.79
CA THR A 551 30.60 -18.36 10.81
C THR A 551 30.04 -19.35 9.81
N VAL A 552 30.81 -19.65 8.76
CA VAL A 552 30.41 -20.58 7.69
C VAL A 552 31.52 -21.60 7.51
N ASN A 553 31.19 -22.90 7.56
CA ASN A 553 32.13 -24.00 7.39
C ASN A 553 33.36 -23.99 8.32
N GLY A 554 33.22 -23.39 9.52
CA GLY A 554 34.31 -23.26 10.50
C GLY A 554 35.22 -22.06 10.26
N GLU A 555 34.97 -21.26 9.22
CA GLU A 555 35.58 -19.95 9.01
C GLU A 555 34.67 -18.88 9.62
N SER A 556 35.22 -18.05 10.48
CA SER A 556 34.54 -16.89 11.06
C SER A 556 34.99 -15.61 10.36
N GLY A 557 34.06 -14.73 10.03
CA GLY A 557 34.34 -13.45 9.40
C GLY A 557 33.45 -12.34 9.93
N VAL A 558 33.79 -11.11 9.53
CA VAL A 558 33.03 -9.91 9.86
C VAL A 558 32.68 -9.20 8.56
N THR A 559 31.41 -8.86 8.43
CA THR A 559 30.88 -8.02 7.35
C THR A 559 30.47 -6.67 7.91
N VAL A 560 30.90 -5.62 7.25
CA VAL A 560 30.46 -4.24 7.47
C VAL A 560 29.61 -3.83 6.29
N SER A 561 28.40 -3.34 6.52
CA SER A 561 27.51 -2.88 5.45
C SER A 561 27.20 -1.41 5.59
N THR A 562 27.16 -0.69 4.46
CA THR A 562 26.65 0.69 4.46
C THR A 562 25.16 0.70 4.83
N THR A 563 24.73 1.72 5.57
CA THR A 563 23.33 1.98 5.91
C THR A 563 22.81 3.18 5.10
N PRO A 564 21.48 3.40 4.97
CA PRO A 564 20.93 4.52 4.22
C PRO A 564 21.48 5.90 4.60
N ASP A 565 21.85 6.09 5.88
CA ASP A 565 22.39 7.34 6.43
C ASP A 565 23.91 7.32 6.61
N VAL A 566 24.63 6.46 5.87
CA VAL A 566 26.07 6.35 6.01
C VAL A 566 26.75 7.66 5.65
N THR A 567 27.68 8.11 6.50
CA THR A 567 28.63 9.18 6.17
C THR A 567 30.01 8.56 6.09
N VAL A 568 30.68 8.76 4.96
CA VAL A 568 32.00 8.21 4.67
C VAL A 568 32.99 9.34 4.45
N THR A 569 34.10 9.32 5.19
CA THR A 569 35.21 10.27 4.99
C THR A 569 36.44 9.52 4.53
N GLN A 570 36.93 9.82 3.32
CA GLN A 570 38.20 9.30 2.83
C GLN A 570 39.37 9.94 3.60
N ARG A 571 40.41 9.16 3.89
CA ARG A 571 41.62 9.57 4.62
C ARG A 571 42.87 9.14 3.89
N ASP A 572 43.89 9.99 3.92
CA ASP A 572 45.19 9.75 3.30
C ASP A 572 46.07 8.77 4.09
N SER A 573 45.75 8.50 5.36
CA SER A 573 46.57 7.68 6.27
C SER A 573 45.75 6.99 7.36
N ALA A 574 46.30 5.90 7.91
CA ALA A 574 45.73 5.20 9.06
C ALA A 574 45.68 6.15 10.28
N PRO A 575 44.65 6.06 11.14
CA PRO A 575 44.37 7.04 12.19
C PRO A 575 45.44 7.17 13.30
N ASP A 576 46.51 6.38 13.29
CA ASP A 576 47.61 6.45 14.27
C ASP A 576 48.80 7.34 13.85
N ALA A 577 48.73 8.05 12.71
CA ALA A 577 49.79 9.00 12.34
C ALA A 577 49.68 10.37 13.04
N ASP A 578 48.51 10.76 13.55
CA ASP A 578 48.24 12.15 13.99
C ASP A 578 48.11 12.34 15.51
N VAL A 579 48.36 11.31 16.33
CA VAL A 579 48.19 11.40 17.82
C VAL A 579 49.53 11.31 18.59
N THR A 580 50.67 11.51 17.92
CA THR A 580 51.98 11.68 18.62
C THR A 580 52.63 13.07 18.48
N ALA A 581 51.89 14.08 18.04
CA ALA A 581 52.34 15.47 18.11
C ALA A 581 51.18 16.43 18.45
N GLY A 582 50.98 16.67 19.74
CA GLY A 582 50.05 17.65 20.28
C GLY A 582 50.15 17.74 21.78
#